data_AF-A0A8D0G6B3-F1
#
_entry.id   AF-A0A8D0G6B3-F1
#
_cell.length_a   1.000
_cell.length_b   1.000
_cell.length_c   1.000
_cell.angle_alpha   90.00
_cell.angle_beta   90.00
_cell.angle_gamma   90.00
#
_symmetry.space_group_name_H-M   'P 1'
#
loop_
_entity.id
_entity.type
_entity.pdbx_description
1 polymer ?
#
loop_
_entity_poly.entity_id
_entity_poly.type
_entity_poly.pdbx_seq_one_letter_code
_entity_poly.pdbx_strand_id
1 'polypeptide(L)'
;MSSQHCLTSNSEPPAYTGPQDLATFLEEIGCLKYLQVFEEQDVDLRIFLTLTESDLKEIGITLFGPKRKMTSAIARWHSSARPPSDTLELAYADRLEAEMQELAIQLHKRCEEVDVLKGQVSQEQELRAVVESCLMERDVVWNDAQVQLREAQAIAMEAGVLLEQMQACRAELSLRLNQEQMAGRSLEVKVQLGAGLERWPAALKSLSLVELSTLLEECVGEMGQALCSVNQNLERLQDPKRGKQPWMEP
;
A
#
# COMPACT_ATOMS: atom_id res chain seq x y z
N MET A 1 23.25 79.94 7.96
CA MET A 1 23.43 78.76 7.09
C MET A 1 22.12 78.55 6.35
N SER A 2 22.10 78.97 5.08
CA SER A 2 20.90 78.93 4.24
C SER A 2 20.88 77.59 3.50
N SER A 3 19.88 76.76 3.78
CA SER A 3 19.65 75.50 3.07
C SER A 3 18.87 75.78 1.79
N GLN A 4 19.53 75.65 0.64
CA GLN A 4 18.89 75.64 -0.67
C GLN A 4 18.26 74.26 -0.91
N HIS A 5 16.94 74.23 -1.04
CA HIS A 5 16.21 73.09 -1.61
C HIS A 5 16.46 73.06 -3.12
N CYS A 6 17.17 72.04 -3.60
CA CYS A 6 17.18 71.70 -5.02
C CYS A 6 15.89 70.94 -5.36
N LEU A 7 15.02 71.58 -6.14
CA LEU A 7 13.92 70.91 -6.83
C LEU A 7 14.50 70.22 -8.07
N THR A 8 14.79 68.93 -7.97
CA THR A 8 14.96 68.07 -9.15
C THR A 8 13.59 67.66 -9.62
N SER A 9 13.13 68.27 -10.71
CA SER A 9 11.97 67.82 -11.48
C SER A 9 12.26 66.41 -12.03
N ASN A 10 11.70 65.38 -11.41
CA ASN A 10 11.53 64.07 -12.02
C ASN A 10 10.52 64.22 -13.17
N SER A 11 10.99 64.52 -14.37
CA SER A 11 10.24 64.23 -15.59
C SER A 11 10.42 62.75 -15.89
N GLU A 12 9.42 61.94 -15.51
CA GLU A 12 9.25 60.58 -16.01
C GLU A 12 9.25 60.62 -17.55
N PRO A 13 9.96 59.70 -18.24
CA PRO A 13 9.85 59.59 -19.69
C PRO A 13 8.38 59.28 -20.03
N PRO A 14 7.78 59.92 -21.04
CA PRO A 14 6.40 59.68 -21.40
C PRO A 14 6.18 58.18 -21.63
N ALA A 15 5.12 57.64 -21.05
CA ALA A 15 4.68 56.27 -21.30
C ALA A 15 4.62 56.05 -22.81
N TYR A 16 5.28 55.01 -23.33
CA TYR A 16 5.26 54.67 -24.74
C TYR A 16 3.80 54.47 -25.17
N THR A 17 3.26 55.42 -25.95
CA THR A 17 1.85 55.43 -26.38
C THR A 17 1.58 54.47 -27.54
N GLY A 18 2.56 53.63 -27.91
CA GLY A 18 2.50 52.83 -29.13
C GLY A 18 2.71 53.67 -30.39
N PRO A 19 2.91 53.01 -31.55
CA PRO A 19 2.88 53.68 -32.85
C PRO A 19 1.52 54.37 -33.08
N GLN A 20 1.53 55.55 -33.70
CA GLN A 20 0.29 56.28 -34.02
C GLN A 20 -0.34 55.79 -35.33
N ASP A 21 0.48 55.27 -36.25
CA ASP A 21 0.08 54.77 -37.56
C ASP A 21 0.97 53.58 -37.99
N LEU A 22 0.55 52.91 -39.07
CA LEU A 22 1.24 51.73 -39.61
C LEU A 22 2.65 52.06 -40.11
N ALA A 23 2.83 53.25 -40.70
CA ALA A 23 4.12 53.69 -41.22
C ALA A 23 5.18 53.78 -40.12
N THR A 24 4.85 54.45 -39.01
CA THR A 24 5.71 54.59 -37.83
C THR A 24 6.05 53.22 -37.25
N PHE A 25 5.06 52.33 -37.14
CA PHE A 25 5.29 50.98 -36.62
C PHE A 25 6.27 50.18 -37.50
N LEU A 26 6.09 50.23 -38.82
CA LEU A 26 6.95 49.52 -39.76
C LEU A 26 8.36 50.12 -39.79
N GLU A 27 8.51 51.43 -39.59
CA GLU A 27 9.81 52.08 -39.47
C GLU A 27 10.58 51.61 -38.23
N GLU A 28 9.94 51.57 -37.06
CA GLU A 28 10.55 51.11 -35.80
C GLU A 28 11.13 49.69 -35.89
N ILE A 29 10.50 48.81 -36.67
CA ILE A 29 10.95 47.42 -36.86
C ILE A 29 11.85 47.24 -38.11
N GLY A 30 12.19 48.33 -38.80
CA GLY A 30 13.02 48.33 -40.00
C GLY A 30 12.38 47.63 -41.20
N CYS A 31 11.06 47.72 -41.31
CA CYS A 31 10.22 47.14 -42.37
C CYS A 31 9.41 48.17 -43.17
N LEU A 32 9.70 49.47 -43.05
CA LEU A 32 8.98 50.56 -43.74
C LEU A 32 8.82 50.34 -45.25
N LYS A 33 9.80 49.69 -45.89
CA LYS A 33 9.76 49.35 -47.33
C LYS A 33 8.56 48.48 -47.77
N TYR A 34 7.87 47.85 -46.82
CA TYR A 34 6.68 47.04 -47.10
C TYR A 34 5.36 47.81 -46.93
N LEU A 35 5.41 49.07 -46.50
CA LEU A 35 4.21 49.88 -46.25
C LEU A 35 3.27 49.91 -47.48
N GLN A 36 3.82 50.13 -48.68
CA GLN A 36 3.05 50.16 -49.92
C GLN A 36 2.26 48.87 -50.17
N VAL A 37 2.81 47.71 -49.79
CA VAL A 37 2.14 46.40 -49.96
C VAL A 37 0.87 46.33 -49.10
N PHE A 38 0.90 46.92 -47.91
CA PHE A 38 -0.26 46.98 -47.02
C PHE A 38 -1.27 48.02 -47.49
N GLU A 39 -0.82 49.18 -47.96
CA GLU A 39 -1.70 50.22 -48.52
C GLU A 39 -2.46 49.73 -49.76
N GLU A 40 -1.80 48.99 -50.65
CA GLU A 40 -2.43 48.40 -51.85
C GLU A 40 -3.51 47.35 -51.51
N GLN A 41 -3.50 46.82 -50.29
CA GLN A 41 -4.48 45.85 -49.78
C GLN A 41 -5.45 46.48 -48.76
N ASP A 42 -5.49 47.82 -48.65
CA ASP A 42 -6.30 48.56 -47.67
C ASP A 42 -6.09 48.11 -46.21
N VAL A 43 -4.85 47.74 -45.85
CA VAL A 43 -4.50 47.31 -44.49
C VAL A 43 -4.01 48.50 -43.67
N ASP A 44 -4.82 48.94 -42.71
CA ASP A 44 -4.45 49.93 -41.70
C ASP A 44 -3.71 49.30 -40.50
N LEU A 45 -3.24 50.13 -39.55
CA LEU A 45 -2.52 49.66 -38.36
C LEU A 45 -3.37 48.66 -37.55
N ARG A 46 -4.67 48.89 -37.43
CA ARG A 46 -5.55 48.03 -36.63
C ARG A 46 -5.67 46.65 -37.25
N ILE A 47 -5.85 46.57 -38.57
CA ILE A 47 -5.90 45.31 -39.32
C ILE A 47 -4.54 44.63 -39.25
N PHE A 48 -3.46 45.36 -39.49
CA PHE A 48 -2.09 44.84 -39.43
C PHE A 48 -1.79 44.10 -38.11
N LEU A 49 -2.21 44.67 -36.97
CA LEU A 49 -1.99 44.09 -35.64
C LEU A 49 -2.81 42.82 -35.36
N THR A 50 -3.72 42.44 -36.26
CA THR A 50 -4.48 41.18 -36.19
C THR A 50 -3.93 40.10 -37.10
N LEU A 51 -2.97 40.45 -37.98
CA LEU A 51 -2.45 39.52 -38.98
C LEU A 51 -1.59 38.43 -38.34
N THR A 52 -1.83 37.22 -38.81
CA THR A 52 -1.01 36.05 -38.51
C THR A 52 0.11 35.88 -39.54
N GLU A 53 1.02 34.95 -39.30
CA GLU A 53 2.08 34.64 -40.25
C GLU A 53 1.54 34.20 -41.63
N SER A 54 0.40 33.50 -41.68
CA SER A 54 -0.25 33.11 -42.94
C SER A 54 -0.79 34.32 -43.70
N ASP A 55 -1.43 35.25 -43.00
CA ASP A 55 -2.04 36.43 -43.64
C ASP A 55 -0.95 37.33 -44.25
N LEU A 56 0.17 37.50 -43.54
CA LEU A 56 1.34 38.22 -44.07
C LEU A 56 1.89 37.58 -45.35
N LYS A 57 1.85 36.26 -45.46
CA LYS A 57 2.27 35.54 -46.67
C LYS A 57 1.30 35.79 -47.83
N GLU A 58 0.00 35.82 -47.56
CA GLU A 58 -1.06 36.09 -48.55
C GLU A 58 -1.00 37.53 -49.07
N ILE A 59 -0.70 38.50 -48.19
CA ILE A 59 -0.50 39.91 -48.54
C ILE A 59 0.77 40.12 -49.38
N GLY A 60 1.71 39.18 -49.38
CA GLY A 60 2.91 39.20 -50.23
C GLY A 60 4.24 39.30 -49.47
N ILE A 61 4.24 39.23 -48.15
CA ILE A 61 5.45 39.20 -47.32
C ILE A 61 6.00 37.77 -47.27
N THR A 62 6.75 37.39 -48.30
CA THR A 62 7.26 36.02 -48.49
C THR A 62 8.63 35.77 -47.85
N LEU A 63 9.40 36.83 -47.59
CA LEU A 63 10.73 36.72 -47.00
C LEU A 63 10.65 36.41 -45.51
N PHE A 64 11.45 35.41 -45.07
CA PHE A 64 11.49 34.96 -43.69
C PHE A 64 11.80 36.07 -42.67
N GLY A 65 12.82 36.88 -42.93
CA GLY A 65 13.28 37.92 -42.00
C GLY A 65 12.22 38.99 -41.69
N PRO A 66 11.71 39.72 -42.71
CA PRO A 66 10.63 40.69 -42.52
C PRO A 66 9.36 40.09 -41.90
N LYS A 67 8.96 38.90 -42.34
CA LYS A 67 7.81 38.19 -41.78
C LYS A 67 7.99 37.92 -40.28
N ARG A 68 9.14 37.38 -39.87
CA ARG A 68 9.45 37.13 -38.45
C ARG A 68 9.51 38.41 -37.62
N LYS A 69 10.04 39.50 -38.19
CA LYS A 69 10.03 40.83 -37.54
C LYS A 69 8.61 41.35 -37.30
N MET A 70 7.74 41.26 -38.30
CA MET A 70 6.35 41.71 -38.20
C MET A 70 5.55 40.88 -37.19
N THR A 71 5.60 39.55 -37.27
CA THR A 71 4.88 38.67 -36.33
C THR A 71 5.36 38.85 -34.88
N SER A 72 6.68 39.00 -34.67
CA SER A 72 7.24 39.27 -33.34
C SER A 72 6.81 40.63 -32.79
N ALA A 73 6.78 41.66 -33.63
CA ALA A 73 6.35 42.99 -33.23
C ALA A 73 4.85 43.03 -32.87
N ILE A 74 4.00 42.33 -33.62
CA ILE A 74 2.56 42.19 -33.32
C ILE A 74 2.36 41.50 -31.96
N ALA A 75 3.04 40.38 -31.71
CA ALA A 75 2.95 39.65 -30.44
C ALA A 75 3.39 40.52 -29.24
N ARG A 76 4.48 41.30 -29.40
CA ARG A 76 4.97 42.21 -28.37
C ARG A 76 3.97 43.34 -28.09
N TRP A 77 3.35 43.88 -29.14
CA TRP A 77 2.31 44.90 -28.96
C TRP A 77 1.14 44.41 -28.11
N HIS A 78 0.65 43.19 -28.35
CA HIS A 78 -0.40 42.58 -27.53
C HIS A 78 0.00 42.33 -26.07
N SER A 79 1.29 42.20 -25.80
CA SER A 79 1.83 42.08 -24.44
C SER A 79 2.17 43.43 -23.76
N SER A 80 1.83 44.56 -24.39
CA SER A 80 2.25 45.91 -23.96
C SER A 80 3.78 46.06 -23.82
N ALA A 81 4.53 45.20 -24.50
CA ALA A 81 5.99 45.24 -24.52
C ALA A 81 6.47 46.09 -25.70
N ARG A 82 7.39 47.02 -25.45
CA ARG A 82 8.06 47.81 -26.50
C ARG A 82 8.70 46.86 -27.52
N PRO A 83 8.80 47.16 -28.84
CA PRO A 83 9.59 46.37 -29.79
C PRO A 83 11.07 46.26 -29.36
N PRO A 84 11.80 45.19 -29.72
CA PRO A 84 13.23 45.11 -29.43
C PRO A 84 13.94 46.13 -30.32
N SER A 85 14.57 47.14 -29.73
CA SER A 85 15.31 48.12 -30.52
C SER A 85 16.71 47.62 -30.89
N ASP A 86 17.27 46.71 -30.10
CA ASP A 86 18.71 46.41 -30.09
C ASP A 86 19.02 44.92 -30.28
N THR A 87 20.10 44.63 -31.03
CA THR A 87 20.57 43.26 -31.32
C THR A 87 20.93 42.46 -30.06
N LEU A 88 21.35 43.14 -28.99
CA LEU A 88 21.68 42.52 -27.70
C LEU A 88 20.43 42.02 -26.94
N GLU A 89 19.30 42.73 -27.05
CA GLU A 89 18.04 42.31 -26.42
C GLU A 89 17.51 41.01 -27.02
N LEU A 90 17.68 40.84 -28.34
CA LEU A 90 17.27 39.64 -29.05
C LEU A 90 18.10 38.42 -28.61
N ALA A 91 19.44 38.57 -28.54
CA ALA A 91 20.31 37.49 -28.08
C ALA A 91 20.04 37.09 -26.62
N TYR A 92 19.65 38.04 -25.77
CA TYR A 92 19.25 37.75 -24.40
C TYR A 92 17.93 36.97 -24.33
N ALA A 93 16.94 37.37 -25.13
CA ALA A 93 15.66 36.66 -25.23
C ALA A 93 15.86 35.22 -25.72
N ASP A 94 16.67 35.01 -26.76
CA ASP A 94 16.97 33.68 -27.30
C ASP A 94 17.65 32.77 -26.24
N ARG A 95 18.59 33.33 -25.45
CA ARG A 95 19.24 32.58 -24.37
C ARG A 95 18.24 32.18 -23.29
N LEU A 96 17.37 33.10 -22.87
CA LEU A 96 16.36 32.84 -21.86
C LEU A 96 15.35 31.79 -22.35
N GLU A 97 14.96 31.85 -23.62
CA GLU A 97 14.08 30.86 -24.24
C GLU A 97 14.74 29.46 -24.23
N ALA A 98 16.02 29.35 -24.57
CA ALA A 98 16.75 28.09 -24.51
C ALA A 98 16.86 27.53 -23.08
N GLU A 99 17.14 28.38 -22.09
CA GLU A 99 17.16 27.99 -20.68
C GLU A 99 15.79 27.49 -20.20
N MET A 100 14.71 28.16 -20.62
CA MET A 100 13.35 27.75 -20.29
C MET A 100 12.98 26.40 -20.91
N GLN A 101 13.38 26.16 -22.17
CA GLN A 101 13.16 24.88 -22.85
C GLN A 101 13.92 23.74 -22.17
N GLU A 102 15.17 23.96 -21.77
CA GLU A 102 15.97 22.98 -21.04
C GLU A 102 15.33 22.63 -19.69
N LEU A 103 14.90 23.63 -18.92
CA LEU A 103 14.21 23.41 -17.65
C LEU A 103 12.88 22.64 -17.83
N ALA A 104 12.15 22.91 -18.92
CA ALA A 104 10.92 22.18 -19.23
C ALA A 104 11.19 20.69 -19.53
N ILE A 105 12.27 20.38 -20.26
CA ILE A 105 12.69 19.00 -20.53
C ILE A 105 13.07 18.29 -19.23
N GLN A 106 13.84 18.95 -18.36
CA GLN A 106 14.24 18.38 -17.08
C GLN A 106 13.04 18.11 -16.17
N LEU A 107 12.08 19.04 -16.10
CA LEU A 107 10.85 18.85 -15.35
C LEU A 107 10.06 17.65 -15.86
N HIS A 108 9.88 17.55 -17.19
CA HIS A 108 9.16 16.44 -17.80
C HIS A 108 9.81 15.09 -17.45
N LYS A 109 11.14 14.99 -17.62
CA LYS A 109 11.90 13.79 -17.27
C LYS A 109 11.72 13.40 -15.79
N ARG A 110 11.75 14.39 -14.88
CA ARG A 110 11.55 14.14 -13.45
C ARG A 110 10.12 13.71 -13.13
N CYS A 111 9.12 14.24 -13.81
CA CYS A 111 7.74 13.80 -13.69
C CYS A 111 7.58 12.34 -14.14
N GLU A 112 8.15 11.97 -15.28
CA GLU A 112 8.13 10.58 -15.77
C GLU A 112 8.82 9.62 -14.79
N GLU A 113 9.98 9.99 -14.24
CA GLU A 113 10.68 9.20 -13.22
C GLU A 113 9.82 9.01 -11.96
N VAL A 114 9.10 10.05 -11.52
CA VAL A 114 8.19 9.97 -10.36
C VAL A 114 7.01 9.04 -10.65
N ASP A 115 6.41 9.12 -11.84
CA ASP A 115 5.29 8.24 -12.22
C ASP A 115 5.71 6.76 -12.28
N VAL A 116 6.92 6.48 -12.80
CA VAL A 116 7.50 5.13 -12.79
C VAL A 116 7.71 4.62 -11.37
N LEU A 117 8.33 5.41 -10.49
CA LEU A 117 8.57 5.02 -9.09
C LEU A 117 7.25 4.82 -8.34
N LYS A 118 6.25 5.67 -8.58
CA LYS A 118 4.92 5.52 -7.99
C LYS A 118 4.27 4.20 -8.42
N GLY A 119 4.39 3.83 -9.69
CA GLY A 119 3.96 2.53 -10.19
C GLY A 119 4.67 1.36 -9.48
N GLN A 120 5.99 1.44 -9.30
CA GLN A 120 6.76 0.42 -8.59
C GLN A 120 6.36 0.29 -7.12
N VAL A 121 6.14 1.40 -6.42
CA VAL A 121 5.67 1.39 -5.02
C VAL A 121 4.28 0.78 -4.90
N SER A 122 3.36 1.10 -5.82
CA SER A 122 2.03 0.51 -5.85
C SER A 122 2.09 -1.02 -6.04
N GLN A 123 2.89 -1.47 -7.00
CA GLN A 123 3.09 -2.90 -7.24
C GLN A 123 3.70 -3.61 -6.02
N GLU A 124 4.67 -2.99 -5.37
CA GLU A 124 5.29 -3.53 -4.17
C GLU A 124 4.29 -3.64 -3.01
N GLN A 125 3.42 -2.64 -2.83
CA GLN A 125 2.37 -2.67 -1.82
C GLN A 125 1.37 -3.81 -2.06
N GLU A 126 0.97 -4.04 -3.31
CA GLU A 126 0.10 -5.17 -3.68
C GLU A 126 0.76 -6.52 -3.39
N LEU A 127 2.02 -6.69 -3.81
CA LEU A 127 2.79 -7.91 -3.54
C LEU A 127 2.97 -8.15 -2.04
N ARG A 128 3.26 -7.08 -1.27
CA ARG A 128 3.36 -7.17 0.20
C ARG A 128 2.04 -7.62 0.82
N ALA A 129 0.91 -7.05 0.40
CA ALA A 129 -0.41 -7.44 0.91
C ALA A 129 -0.72 -8.93 0.66
N VAL A 130 -0.37 -9.45 -0.52
CA VAL A 130 -0.53 -10.88 -0.83
C VAL A 130 0.35 -11.75 0.08
N VAL A 131 1.61 -11.37 0.29
CA VAL A 131 2.51 -12.13 1.18
C VAL A 131 2.05 -12.07 2.63
N GLU A 132 1.65 -10.90 3.12
CA GLU A 132 1.15 -10.71 4.48
C GLU A 132 -0.11 -11.53 4.73
N SER A 133 -1.08 -11.52 3.81
CA SER A 133 -2.29 -12.34 3.92
C SER A 133 -1.97 -13.84 3.96
N CYS A 134 -1.07 -14.34 3.10
CA CYS A 134 -0.64 -15.75 3.13
C CYS A 134 0.02 -16.12 4.46
N LEU A 135 0.85 -15.22 5.01
CA LEU A 135 1.51 -15.44 6.30
C LEU A 135 0.51 -15.43 7.46
N MET A 136 -0.47 -14.52 7.43
CA MET A 136 -1.55 -14.44 8.42
C MET A 136 -2.43 -15.68 8.39
N GLU A 137 -2.84 -16.15 7.20
CA GLU A 137 -3.60 -17.39 7.05
C GLU A 137 -2.86 -18.58 7.66
N ARG A 138 -1.55 -18.71 7.36
CA ARG A 138 -0.72 -19.75 7.94
C ARG A 138 -0.60 -19.63 9.46
N ASP A 139 -0.43 -18.42 9.99
CA ASP A 139 -0.29 -18.18 11.43
C ASP A 139 -1.58 -18.54 12.18
N VAL A 140 -2.75 -18.18 11.65
CA VAL A 140 -4.05 -18.56 12.22
C VAL A 140 -4.22 -20.08 12.22
N VAL A 141 -3.94 -20.75 11.10
CA VAL A 141 -4.04 -22.22 11.02
C VAL A 141 -3.06 -22.91 11.97
N TRP A 142 -1.84 -22.38 12.10
CA TRP A 142 -0.84 -22.92 13.02
C TRP A 142 -1.25 -22.74 14.49
N ASN A 143 -1.74 -21.56 14.85
CA ASN A 143 -2.20 -21.28 16.21
C ASN A 143 -3.41 -22.15 16.57
N ASP A 144 -4.38 -22.31 15.66
CA ASP A 144 -5.52 -23.21 15.85
C ASP A 144 -5.07 -24.68 16.04
N ALA A 145 -4.15 -25.14 15.20
CA ALA A 145 -3.56 -26.47 15.33
C ALA A 145 -2.85 -26.66 16.69
N GLN A 146 -2.14 -25.62 17.16
CA GLN A 146 -1.49 -25.66 18.46
C GLN A 146 -2.48 -25.72 19.63
N VAL A 147 -3.61 -25.00 19.53
CA VAL A 147 -4.69 -25.06 20.53
C VAL A 147 -5.31 -26.46 20.56
N GLN A 148 -5.71 -27.01 19.40
CA GLN A 148 -6.29 -28.35 19.31
C GLN A 148 -5.34 -29.43 19.85
N LEU A 149 -4.03 -29.31 19.61
CA LEU A 149 -3.03 -30.23 20.15
C LEU A 149 -2.92 -30.14 21.68
N ARG A 150 -2.93 -28.93 22.25
CA ARG A 150 -2.90 -28.75 23.71
C ARG A 150 -4.15 -29.32 24.38
N GLU A 151 -5.31 -29.12 23.77
CA GLU A 151 -6.57 -29.72 24.24
C GLU A 151 -6.52 -31.24 24.18
N ALA A 152 -6.09 -31.82 23.06
CA ALA A 152 -5.94 -33.27 22.93
C ALA A 152 -4.94 -33.83 23.95
N GLN A 153 -3.85 -33.12 24.22
CA GLN A 153 -2.88 -33.51 25.24
C GLN A 153 -3.50 -33.50 26.65
N ALA A 154 -4.27 -32.46 27.00
CA ALA A 154 -4.91 -32.38 28.31
C ALA A 154 -5.90 -33.53 28.52
N ILE A 155 -6.74 -33.82 27.52
CA ILE A 155 -7.72 -34.92 27.57
C ILE A 155 -7.00 -36.28 27.64
N ALA A 156 -5.90 -36.45 26.89
CA ALA A 156 -5.12 -37.69 26.95
C ALA A 156 -4.47 -37.90 28.32
N MET A 157 -4.03 -36.83 28.99
CA MET A 157 -3.53 -36.91 30.37
C MET A 157 -4.63 -37.34 31.34
N GLU A 158 -5.84 -36.79 31.20
CA GLU A 158 -7.01 -37.19 31.99
C GLU A 158 -7.39 -38.66 31.77
N ALA A 159 -7.42 -39.11 30.50
CA ALA A 159 -7.63 -40.51 30.17
C ALA A 159 -6.56 -41.43 30.78
N GLY A 160 -5.32 -40.98 30.86
CA GLY A 160 -4.23 -41.70 31.55
C GLY A 160 -4.50 -41.89 33.04
N VAL A 161 -5.05 -40.87 33.72
CA VAL A 161 -5.45 -40.98 35.13
C VAL A 161 -6.60 -41.98 35.30
N LEU A 162 -7.60 -41.97 34.41
CA LEU A 162 -8.70 -42.95 34.44
C LEU A 162 -8.21 -44.38 34.22
N LEU A 163 -7.24 -44.57 33.32
CA LEU A 163 -6.63 -45.89 33.10
C LEU A 163 -5.94 -46.41 34.37
N GLU A 164 -5.16 -45.58 35.05
CA GLU A 164 -4.53 -45.93 36.34
C GLU A 164 -5.59 -46.28 37.40
N GLN A 165 -6.69 -45.53 37.47
CA GLN A 165 -7.81 -45.83 38.37
C GLN A 165 -8.45 -47.19 38.06
N MET A 166 -8.68 -47.49 36.78
CA MET A 166 -9.21 -48.78 36.33
C MET A 166 -8.27 -49.94 36.68
N GLN A 167 -6.96 -49.75 36.51
CA GLN A 167 -5.96 -50.74 36.88
C GLN A 167 -5.96 -51.00 38.39
N ALA A 168 -6.05 -49.95 39.21
CA ALA A 168 -6.15 -50.06 40.66
C ALA A 168 -7.43 -50.79 41.10
N CYS A 169 -8.58 -50.45 40.53
CA CYS A 169 -9.85 -51.13 40.82
C CYS A 169 -9.81 -52.60 40.42
N ARG A 170 -9.26 -52.91 39.24
CA ARG A 170 -9.08 -54.28 38.77
C ARG A 170 -8.16 -55.09 39.70
N ALA A 171 -7.05 -54.50 40.17
CA ALA A 171 -6.11 -55.16 41.08
C ALA A 171 -6.78 -55.50 42.42
N GLU A 172 -7.56 -54.56 42.98
CA GLU A 172 -8.31 -54.76 44.23
C GLU A 172 -9.41 -55.83 44.08
N LEU A 173 -10.20 -55.80 42.99
CA LEU A 173 -11.19 -56.83 42.69
C LEU A 173 -10.54 -58.22 42.57
N SER A 174 -9.39 -58.31 41.88
CA SER A 174 -8.64 -59.57 41.74
C SER A 174 -8.10 -60.07 43.08
N LEU A 175 -7.63 -59.17 43.95
CA LEU A 175 -7.19 -59.50 45.30
C LEU A 175 -8.31 -60.09 46.14
N ARG A 176 -9.51 -59.48 46.12
CA ARG A 176 -10.67 -59.96 46.89
C ARG A 176 -11.19 -61.30 46.38
N LEU A 177 -11.27 -61.47 45.06
CA LEU A 177 -11.67 -62.75 44.45
C LEU A 177 -10.70 -63.88 44.82
N ASN A 178 -9.40 -63.59 44.82
CA ASN A 178 -8.37 -64.53 45.25
C ASN A 178 -8.43 -64.80 46.77
N GLN A 179 -8.75 -63.80 47.60
CA GLN A 179 -8.96 -64.00 49.04
C GLN A 179 -10.19 -64.86 49.33
N GLU A 180 -11.29 -64.72 48.61
CA GLU A 180 -12.46 -65.61 48.75
C GLU A 180 -12.13 -67.05 48.31
N GLN A 181 -11.32 -67.24 47.26
CA GLN A 181 -10.84 -68.56 46.86
C GLN A 181 -9.86 -69.20 47.86
N MET A 182 -8.99 -68.39 48.48
CA MET A 182 -8.02 -68.84 49.49
C MET A 182 -8.64 -68.94 50.90
N ALA A 183 -9.75 -68.27 51.19
CA ALA A 183 -10.61 -68.56 52.35
C ALA A 183 -11.27 -69.94 52.22
N GLY A 184 -11.43 -70.45 50.99
CA GLY A 184 -11.78 -71.84 50.69
C GLY A 184 -10.59 -72.81 50.66
N ARG A 185 -9.34 -72.34 50.56
CA ARG A 185 -8.10 -73.15 50.58
C ARG A 185 -6.93 -72.38 51.21
N SER A 186 -6.67 -72.72 52.46
CA SER A 186 -5.66 -72.18 53.40
C SER A 186 -4.33 -71.64 52.82
N LEU A 187 -3.96 -70.47 53.36
CA LEU A 187 -2.64 -69.92 53.75
C LEU A 187 -1.56 -69.53 52.71
N GLU A 188 -1.15 -68.25 52.88
CA GLU A 188 0.18 -67.64 52.65
C GLU A 188 0.70 -67.40 51.22
N VAL A 189 0.96 -66.13 50.89
CA VAL A 189 2.30 -65.52 50.83
C VAL A 189 2.18 -64.00 50.55
N LYS A 190 2.89 -63.20 51.35
CA LYS A 190 3.06 -61.74 51.19
C LYS A 190 3.89 -61.43 49.94
N VAL A 191 3.42 -60.48 49.11
CA VAL A 191 4.29 -59.67 48.26
C VAL A 191 3.94 -58.20 48.44
N GLN A 192 4.96 -57.42 48.80
CA GLN A 192 4.94 -55.97 48.93
C GLN A 192 5.21 -55.33 47.56
N LEU A 193 4.39 -54.35 47.18
CA LEU A 193 4.70 -53.28 46.22
C LEU A 193 3.88 -52.09 46.73
N GLY A 194 4.38 -50.89 46.98
CA GLY A 194 5.35 -50.08 46.26
C GLY A 194 4.74 -48.68 46.30
N ALA A 195 5.38 -47.76 47.01
CA ALA A 195 4.81 -46.48 47.40
C ALA A 195 4.60 -45.53 46.20
N GLY A 196 3.41 -44.94 46.13
CA GLY A 196 3.07 -43.84 45.21
C GLY A 196 1.57 -43.60 45.12
N LEU A 197 1.13 -42.36 45.37
CA LEU A 197 -0.26 -41.83 45.32
C LEU A 197 -1.13 -42.02 46.58
N GLU A 198 -0.85 -41.22 47.60
CA GLU A 198 -1.35 -41.34 48.99
C GLU A 198 -2.84 -41.06 49.27
N ARG A 199 -3.76 -41.15 48.31
CA ARG A 199 -5.18 -40.85 48.63
C ARG A 199 -6.24 -41.80 48.09
N TRP A 200 -5.99 -42.41 46.93
CA TRP A 200 -6.96 -43.30 46.28
C TRP A 200 -6.91 -44.77 46.74
N PRO A 201 -5.73 -45.39 46.96
CA PRO A 201 -5.64 -46.82 47.30
C PRO A 201 -6.30 -47.20 48.63
N ALA A 202 -6.44 -46.24 49.55
CA ALA A 202 -7.10 -46.45 50.83
C ALA A 202 -8.63 -46.41 50.71
N ALA A 203 -9.17 -45.54 49.85
CA ALA A 203 -10.60 -45.40 49.61
C ALA A 203 -11.19 -46.61 48.86
N LEU A 204 -10.41 -47.23 47.96
CA LEU A 204 -10.83 -48.43 47.23
C LEU A 204 -11.04 -49.65 48.15
N LYS A 205 -10.29 -49.73 49.25
CA LYS A 205 -10.39 -50.83 50.23
C LYS A 205 -11.68 -50.78 51.06
N SER A 206 -12.32 -49.61 51.18
CA SER A 206 -13.57 -49.46 51.93
C SER A 206 -14.85 -49.72 51.11
N LEU A 207 -14.76 -49.79 49.79
CA LEU A 207 -15.91 -49.99 48.90
C LEU A 207 -16.34 -51.46 48.85
N SER A 208 -17.63 -51.70 48.64
CA SER A 208 -18.20 -53.03 48.36
C SER A 208 -17.89 -53.48 46.92
N LEU A 209 -18.11 -54.77 46.64
CA LEU A 209 -17.82 -55.36 45.32
C LEU A 209 -18.70 -54.76 44.22
N VAL A 210 -19.96 -54.43 44.54
CA VAL A 210 -20.89 -53.75 43.62
C VAL A 210 -20.41 -52.34 43.34
N GLU A 211 -20.01 -51.58 44.38
CA GLU A 211 -19.51 -50.21 44.21
C GLU A 211 -18.19 -50.12 43.43
N LEU A 212 -17.29 -51.10 43.61
CA LEU A 212 -16.07 -51.23 42.80
C LEU A 212 -16.37 -51.53 41.33
N SER A 213 -17.39 -52.36 41.06
CA SER A 213 -17.83 -52.67 39.70
C SER A 213 -18.46 -51.47 39.01
N THR A 214 -19.33 -50.72 39.72
CA THR A 214 -19.96 -49.52 39.16
C THR A 214 -18.93 -48.42 38.88
N LEU A 215 -17.94 -48.25 39.77
CA LEU A 215 -16.86 -47.28 39.56
C LEU A 215 -15.97 -47.67 38.38
N LEU A 216 -15.70 -48.98 38.18
CA LEU A 216 -14.98 -49.46 37.00
C LEU A 216 -15.76 -49.16 35.70
N GLU A 217 -17.07 -49.39 35.67
CA GLU A 217 -17.92 -49.08 34.52
C GLU A 217 -17.95 -47.57 34.21
N GLU A 218 -18.01 -46.73 35.24
CA GLU A 218 -17.94 -45.27 35.11
C GLU A 218 -16.59 -44.82 34.51
N CYS A 219 -15.47 -45.29 35.06
CA CYS A 219 -14.14 -44.97 34.52
C CYS A 219 -13.97 -45.45 33.07
N VAL A 220 -14.52 -46.62 32.71
CA VAL A 220 -14.52 -47.12 31.32
C VAL A 220 -15.31 -46.17 30.41
N GLY A 221 -16.49 -45.71 30.86
CA GLY A 221 -17.32 -44.75 30.14
C GLY A 221 -16.62 -43.41 29.91
N GLU A 222 -16.06 -42.82 30.96
CA GLU A 222 -15.30 -41.56 30.90
C GLU A 222 -14.07 -41.69 30.02
N MET A 223 -13.31 -42.78 30.12
CA MET A 223 -12.15 -43.02 29.27
C MET A 223 -12.55 -43.17 27.80
N GLY A 224 -13.68 -43.83 27.52
CA GLY A 224 -14.25 -43.90 26.18
C GLY A 224 -14.59 -42.52 25.61
N GLN A 225 -15.22 -41.65 26.41
CA GLN A 225 -15.53 -40.27 26.01
C GLN A 225 -14.27 -39.42 25.78
N ALA A 226 -13.27 -39.57 26.64
CA ALA A 226 -11.98 -38.89 26.53
C ALA A 226 -11.25 -39.29 25.23
N LEU A 227 -11.18 -40.59 24.93
CA LEU A 227 -10.57 -41.09 23.69
C LEU A 227 -11.31 -40.62 22.43
N CYS A 228 -12.65 -40.59 22.45
CA CYS A 228 -13.45 -40.01 21.37
C CYS A 228 -13.13 -38.53 21.16
N SER A 229 -13.00 -37.76 22.25
CA SER A 229 -12.68 -36.32 22.18
C SER A 229 -11.26 -36.07 21.64
N VAL A 230 -10.27 -36.87 22.07
CA VAL A 230 -8.91 -36.82 21.52
C VAL A 230 -8.93 -37.12 20.01
N ASN A 231 -9.61 -38.19 19.60
CA ASN A 231 -9.68 -38.56 18.19
C ASN A 231 -10.36 -37.47 17.35
N GLN A 232 -11.42 -36.85 17.87
CA GLN A 232 -12.09 -35.73 17.20
C GLN A 232 -11.17 -34.51 17.02
N ASN A 233 -10.38 -34.16 18.04
CA ASN A 233 -9.40 -33.07 17.93
C ASN A 233 -8.30 -33.41 16.91
N LEU A 234 -7.83 -34.66 16.88
CA LEU A 234 -6.84 -35.12 15.89
C LEU A 234 -7.40 -35.15 14.47
N GLU A 235 -8.68 -35.48 14.28
CA GLU A 235 -9.35 -35.41 12.97
C GLU A 235 -9.48 -33.97 12.46
N ARG A 236 -9.79 -33.01 13.35
CA ARG A 236 -9.81 -31.58 12.99
C ARG A 236 -8.45 -31.08 12.50
N LEU A 237 -7.36 -31.60 13.04
CA LEU A 237 -6.00 -31.29 12.58
C LEU A 237 -5.67 -31.85 11.19
N GLN A 238 -6.31 -32.95 10.79
CA GLN A 238 -6.06 -33.59 9.49
C GLN A 238 -6.81 -32.92 8.34
N ASP A 239 -7.91 -32.21 8.61
CA ASP A 239 -8.75 -31.60 7.58
C ASP A 239 -9.00 -30.09 7.77
N PRO A 240 -7.95 -29.24 7.66
CA PRO A 240 -8.06 -27.79 7.83
C PRO A 240 -8.86 -27.07 6.73
N LYS A 241 -9.38 -27.79 5.72
CA LYS A 241 -9.94 -27.22 4.49
C LYS A 241 -11.40 -26.76 4.57
N ARG A 242 -12.12 -26.99 5.68
CA ARG A 242 -13.56 -26.67 5.76
C ARG A 242 -13.88 -25.16 5.82
N GLY A 243 -12.87 -24.29 5.95
CA GLY A 243 -13.03 -22.83 6.06
C GLY A 243 -12.76 -22.01 4.78
N LYS A 244 -12.53 -22.62 3.61
CA LYS A 244 -12.29 -21.84 2.39
C LYS A 244 -13.62 -21.30 1.82
N GLN A 245 -13.94 -20.05 2.12
CA GLN A 245 -14.86 -19.27 1.28
C GLN A 245 -14.29 -19.23 -0.16
N PRO A 246 -15.13 -19.40 -1.20
CA PRO A 246 -14.68 -19.24 -2.57
C PRO A 246 -14.35 -17.77 -2.77
N TRP A 247 -13.09 -17.49 -3.08
CA TRP A 247 -12.63 -16.19 -3.51
C TRP A 247 -13.52 -15.71 -4.66
N MET A 248 -14.24 -14.61 -4.47
CA MET A 248 -14.87 -13.90 -5.58
C MET A 248 -13.75 -13.20 -6.36
N GLU A 249 -13.52 -13.67 -7.57
CA GLU A 249 -12.71 -12.95 -8.56
C GLU A 249 -13.46 -11.68 -9.03
N PRO A 250 -12.71 -10.64 -9.44
CA PRO A 250 -13.21 -9.28 -9.70
C PRO A 250 -14.19 -9.15 -10.88
#